data_AF-A0A376KS09-F1
#
_entry.id   AF-A0A376KS09-F1
#
_cell.length_a   1.000
_cell.length_b   1.000
_cell.length_c   1.000
_cell.angle_alpha   90.00
_cell.angle_beta   90.00
_cell.angle_gamma   90.00
#
_symmetry.space_group_name_H-M   'P 1'
#
loop_
_entity.id
_entity.type
_entity.pdbx_description
1 polymer ?
#
loop_
_entity_poly.entity_id
_entity_poly.type
_entity_poly.pdbx_seq_one_letter_code
_entity_poly.pdbx_strand_id
1 'polypeptide(L)'
;MLESWRWLHSLHSTLLSREVDWTQLDHVIDAVVAKIPELAGIKDAAPDATFRIRGQKLAREPHRYSGRTAMRANISVHEPRQPQDIDTMFTFSMKVTTSRLRTVRKCRLPGRRAGTPRRRGTNSRTKWAANCALAIGRASV
;
A
#
# COMPACT_ATOMS: atom_id res chain seq x y z
N MET A 1 8.99 26.08 0.16
CA MET A 1 10.09 26.04 -0.83
C MET A 1 9.49 25.58 -2.14
N LEU A 2 9.69 26.34 -3.22
CA LEU A 2 9.22 25.98 -4.55
C LEU A 2 10.05 24.81 -5.09
N GLU A 3 9.42 23.92 -5.86
CA GLU A 3 10.12 22.83 -6.53
C GLU A 3 11.14 23.39 -7.53
N SER A 4 12.31 22.75 -7.67
CA SER A 4 13.43 23.26 -8.50
C SER A 4 13.02 23.54 -9.95
N TRP A 5 12.19 22.68 -10.54
CA TRP A 5 11.69 22.84 -11.90
C TRP A 5 10.71 24.01 -12.04
N ARG A 6 9.86 24.26 -11.04
CA ARG A 6 8.94 25.42 -11.03
C ARG A 6 9.72 26.73 -10.97
N TRP A 7 10.78 26.75 -10.18
CA TRP A 7 11.68 27.91 -10.10
C TRP A 7 12.36 28.17 -11.46
N LEU A 8 12.91 27.13 -12.09
CA LEU A 8 13.54 27.25 -13.41
C LEU A 8 12.54 27.68 -14.50
N HIS A 9 11.31 27.16 -14.46
CA HIS A 9 10.26 27.59 -15.37
C HIS A 9 9.85 29.05 -15.15
N SER A 10 9.72 29.47 -13.88
CA SER A 10 9.42 30.85 -13.53
C SER A 10 10.48 31.80 -14.07
N LEU A 11 11.77 31.49 -13.85
CA LEU A 11 12.89 32.27 -14.39
C LEU A 11 12.82 32.37 -15.92
N HIS A 12 12.67 31.24 -16.61
CA HIS A 12 12.57 31.22 -18.07
C HIS A 12 11.38 32.06 -18.59
N SER A 13 10.26 32.03 -17.86
CA SER A 13 9.06 32.80 -18.24
C SER A 13 9.23 34.30 -18.00
N THR A 14 9.88 34.69 -16.90
CA THR A 14 10.23 36.10 -16.64
C THR A 14 11.21 36.64 -17.69
N LEU A 15 12.20 35.85 -18.11
CA LEU A 15 13.16 36.25 -19.13
C LEU A 15 12.48 36.50 -20.49
N LEU A 16 11.51 35.65 -20.85
CA LEU A 16 10.78 35.76 -22.11
C LEU A 16 9.54 36.68 -22.03
N SER A 17 9.31 37.33 -20.89
CA SER A 17 8.10 38.15 -20.64
C SER A 17 6.79 37.44 -20.99
N ARG A 18 6.74 36.13 -20.71
CA ARG A 18 5.56 35.28 -20.98
C ARG A 18 4.89 34.84 -19.69
N GLU A 19 3.63 34.44 -19.79
CA GLU A 19 2.92 33.83 -18.67
C GLU A 19 3.42 32.41 -18.37
N VAL A 20 3.07 31.90 -17.18
CA VAL A 20 3.52 30.58 -16.71
C VAL A 20 2.63 29.49 -17.31
N ASP A 21 3.12 28.81 -18.34
CA ASP A 21 2.39 27.75 -19.04
C ASP A 21 2.34 26.42 -18.26
N TRP A 22 3.44 26.05 -17.59
CA TRP A 22 3.55 24.76 -16.89
C TRP A 22 3.17 24.89 -15.41
N THR A 23 1.98 24.37 -15.07
CA THR A 23 1.44 24.37 -13.70
C THR A 23 1.66 23.04 -12.98
N GLN A 24 1.60 21.93 -13.71
CA GLN A 24 1.77 20.57 -13.20
C GLN A 24 3.01 19.90 -13.79
N LEU A 25 3.55 18.93 -13.06
CA LEU A 25 4.69 18.12 -13.52
C LEU A 25 4.38 17.36 -14.81
N ASP A 26 3.12 16.94 -15.00
CA ASP A 26 2.67 16.20 -16.18
C ASP A 26 2.92 16.98 -17.48
N HIS A 27 2.75 18.31 -17.48
CA HIS A 27 3.03 19.16 -18.64
C HIS A 27 4.51 19.16 -19.02
N VAL A 28 5.40 19.02 -18.03
CA VAL A 28 6.85 18.93 -18.26
C VAL A 28 7.20 17.58 -18.87
N ILE A 29 6.59 16.50 -18.37
CA ILE A 29 6.78 15.15 -18.91
C ILE A 29 6.29 15.09 -20.37
N ASP A 30 5.13 15.68 -20.67
CA ASP A 30 4.62 15.79 -22.04
C ASP A 30 5.59 16.53 -22.98
N ALA A 31 6.14 17.65 -22.52
CA ALA A 31 7.13 18.41 -23.29
C ALA A 31 8.43 17.62 -23.52
N VAL A 32 8.88 16.86 -22.51
CA VAL A 32 10.07 16.00 -22.63
C VAL A 32 9.83 14.88 -23.63
N VAL A 33 8.71 14.17 -23.55
CA VAL A 33 8.37 13.09 -24.48
C VAL A 33 8.23 13.61 -25.92
N ALA A 34 7.68 14.82 -26.09
CA ALA A 34 7.58 15.46 -27.41
C ALA A 34 8.95 15.83 -28.01
N LYS A 35 9.96 16.11 -27.18
CA LYS A 35 11.32 16.44 -27.62
C LYS A 35 12.23 15.22 -27.75
N ILE A 36 12.06 14.23 -26.88
CA ILE A 36 12.89 13.04 -26.78
C ILE A 36 11.97 11.81 -26.72
N PRO A 37 11.60 11.23 -27.88
CA PRO A 37 10.63 10.14 -27.93
C PRO A 37 11.14 8.84 -27.27
N GLU A 38 12.46 8.68 -27.14
CA GLU A 38 13.08 7.55 -26.43
C GLU A 38 12.68 7.50 -24.93
N LEU A 39 12.31 8.65 -24.35
CA LEU A 39 11.89 8.77 -22.95
C LEU A 39 10.38 8.58 -22.76
N ALA A 40 9.65 8.13 -23.79
CA ALA A 40 8.20 7.90 -23.71
C ALA A 40 7.81 6.95 -22.57
N GLY A 41 8.67 5.98 -22.21
CA GLY A 41 8.44 5.03 -21.12
C GLY A 41 8.31 5.66 -19.72
N ILE A 42 8.64 6.95 -19.55
CA ILE A 42 8.40 7.68 -18.30
C ILE A 42 6.91 7.68 -17.94
N LYS A 43 6.02 7.84 -18.93
CA LYS A 43 4.56 7.84 -18.72
C LYS A 43 4.02 6.47 -18.31
N ASP A 44 4.67 5.40 -18.76
CA ASP A 44 4.29 4.05 -18.36
C ASP A 44 4.73 3.73 -16.92
N ALA A 45 5.89 4.27 -16.51
CA ALA A 45 6.43 4.08 -15.17
C ALA A 45 5.69 4.89 -14.10
N ALA A 46 5.23 6.09 -14.43
CA ALA A 46 4.54 6.99 -13.51
C ALA A 46 3.21 7.46 -14.13
N PRO A 47 2.06 6.99 -13.61
CA PRO A 47 0.76 7.47 -14.06
C PRO A 47 0.51 8.92 -13.62
N ASP A 48 -0.30 9.64 -14.40
CA ASP A 48 -0.62 11.05 -14.26
C ASP A 48 -1.09 11.45 -12.85
N ALA A 49 -0.94 12.73 -12.50
CA ALA A 49 -1.34 13.27 -11.20
C ALA A 49 -2.84 13.09 -10.88
N THR A 50 -3.67 12.94 -11.90
CA THR A 50 -5.12 12.73 -11.79
C THR A 50 -5.52 11.28 -11.53
N PHE A 51 -4.58 10.34 -11.58
CA PHE A 51 -4.85 8.92 -11.39
C PHE A 51 -5.48 8.65 -10.01
N ARG A 52 -6.58 7.91 -10.01
CA ARG A 52 -7.39 7.61 -8.83
C ARG A 52 -7.87 6.17 -8.87
N ILE A 53 -7.79 5.47 -7.73
CA ILE A 53 -8.38 4.14 -7.56
C ILE A 53 -9.70 4.31 -6.80
N ARG A 54 -10.82 3.98 -7.45
CA ARG A 54 -12.19 4.20 -6.92
C ARG A 54 -12.40 5.64 -6.41
N GLY A 55 -11.93 6.61 -7.19
CA GLY A 55 -12.10 8.04 -6.89
C GLY A 55 -11.16 8.60 -5.82
N GLN A 56 -10.23 7.80 -5.27
CA GLN A 56 -9.30 8.23 -4.24
C GLN A 56 -7.85 8.14 -4.69
N LYS A 57 -7.02 9.06 -4.18
CA LYS A 57 -5.56 9.05 -4.36
C LYS A 57 -4.93 7.88 -3.59
N LEU A 58 -3.75 7.44 -4.05
CA LEU A 58 -2.99 6.37 -3.42
C LEU A 58 -2.21 6.87 -2.19
N ALA A 59 -2.16 6.12 -1.11
CA ALA A 59 -1.37 6.47 0.07
C ALA A 59 0.14 6.30 -0.18
N ARG A 60 0.97 7.29 0.23
CA ARG A 60 2.44 7.18 0.25
C ARG A 60 2.96 6.37 1.44
N GLU A 61 2.23 6.43 2.56
CA GLU A 61 2.69 5.84 3.81
C GLU A 61 2.28 4.37 3.93
N PRO A 62 3.13 3.50 4.51
CA PRO A 62 2.77 2.13 4.80
C PRO A 62 1.54 2.06 5.72
N HIS A 63 0.73 1.01 5.55
CA HIS A 63 -0.50 0.79 6.31
C HIS A 63 -0.32 0.79 7.85
N ARG A 64 0.90 0.54 8.34
CA ARG A 64 1.20 0.33 9.77
C ARG A 64 1.81 1.55 10.47
N TYR A 65 1.77 2.74 9.87
CA TYR A 65 2.40 3.91 10.46
C TYR A 65 1.57 4.59 11.58
N SER A 66 1.22 3.89 12.66
CA SER A 66 0.50 4.49 13.79
C SER A 66 1.44 5.34 14.66
N GLY A 67 1.10 6.62 14.90
CA GLY A 67 1.82 7.44 15.90
C GLY A 67 2.15 8.89 15.53
N ARG A 68 1.74 9.40 14.35
CA ARG A 68 2.02 10.78 13.92
C ARG A 68 1.60 11.84 14.95
N THR A 69 0.41 11.67 15.52
CA THR A 69 -0.13 12.58 16.53
C THR A 69 0.60 12.47 17.86
N ALA A 70 1.02 11.26 18.25
CA ALA A 70 1.79 11.05 19.48
C ALA A 70 3.14 11.77 19.43
N MET A 71 3.79 11.84 18.26
CA MET A 71 5.07 12.55 18.10
C MET A 71 4.98 14.06 18.33
N ARG A 72 3.81 14.68 18.14
CA ARG A 72 3.59 16.13 18.33
C ARG A 72 2.74 16.49 19.54
N ALA A 73 2.31 15.49 20.31
CA ALA A 73 1.41 15.67 21.46
C ALA A 73 1.96 16.62 22.53
N ASN A 74 3.29 16.77 22.65
CA ASN A 74 3.93 17.71 23.56
C ASN A 74 3.70 19.20 23.20
N ILE A 75 3.36 19.50 21.94
CA ILE A 75 3.12 20.88 21.46
C ILE A 75 1.62 21.12 21.32
N SER A 76 0.92 20.18 20.70
CA SER A 76 -0.53 20.24 20.51
C SER A 76 -1.08 18.84 20.28
N VAL A 77 -2.25 18.57 20.86
CA VAL A 77 -2.98 17.31 20.67
C VAL A 77 -3.65 17.25 19.30
N HIS A 78 -3.83 18.40 18.64
CA HIS A 78 -4.44 18.47 17.31
C HIS A 78 -3.44 18.15 16.20
N GLU A 79 -3.74 17.14 15.38
CA GLU A 79 -2.94 16.83 14.20
C GLU A 79 -3.10 17.95 13.15
N PRO A 80 -2.00 18.56 12.68
CA PRO A 80 -2.05 19.51 11.59
C PRO A 80 -2.55 18.87 10.29
N ARG A 81 -3.25 19.66 9.46
CA ARG A 81 -3.69 19.18 8.14
C ARG A 81 -2.49 18.70 7.34
N GLN A 82 -2.59 17.49 6.80
CA GLN A 82 -1.56 16.93 5.93
C GLN A 82 -1.40 17.82 4.68
N PRO A 83 -0.15 18.04 4.22
CA PRO A 83 0.09 18.74 2.97
C PRO A 83 -0.65 18.07 1.81
N GLN A 84 -1.22 18.88 0.91
CA GLN A 84 -1.86 18.38 -0.29
C GLN A 84 -0.85 18.41 -1.43
N ASP A 85 -0.71 17.28 -2.11
CA ASP A 85 0.16 17.14 -3.27
C ASP A 85 -0.72 17.15 -4.53
N ILE A 86 -0.51 18.16 -5.38
CA ILE A 86 -1.28 18.36 -6.62
C ILE A 86 -0.62 17.62 -7.77
N ASP A 87 0.72 17.55 -7.77
CA ASP A 87 1.55 17.07 -8.88
C ASP A 87 1.66 15.54 -8.96
N THR A 88 1.13 14.82 -7.98
CA THR A 88 1.21 13.36 -7.97
C THR A 88 -0.13 12.70 -7.68
N MET A 89 -0.25 11.44 -8.12
CA MET A 89 -1.38 10.57 -7.80
C MET A 89 -1.45 10.15 -6.33
N PHE A 90 -0.41 10.47 -5.56
CA PHE A 90 -0.25 10.00 -4.20
C PHE A 90 -0.68 11.05 -3.16
N THR A 91 -1.04 10.60 -1.96
CA THR A 91 -1.42 11.43 -0.82
C THR A 91 -0.63 11.01 0.43
N PHE A 92 -0.33 11.98 1.30
CA PHE A 92 0.39 11.77 2.57
C PHE A 92 -0.48 11.12 3.65
N SER A 93 -1.36 10.21 3.29
CA SER A 93 -2.26 9.52 4.20
C SER A 93 -1.72 8.14 4.59
N MET A 94 -2.01 7.73 5.82
CA MET A 94 -1.79 6.37 6.32
C MET A 94 -2.90 5.40 5.91
N LYS A 95 -4.06 5.91 5.48
CA LYS A 95 -5.23 5.08 5.19
C LYS A 95 -5.13 4.58 3.76
N VAL A 96 -4.81 3.30 3.63
CA VAL A 96 -4.85 2.63 2.34
C VAL A 96 -6.31 2.55 1.86
N THR A 97 -6.53 2.93 0.61
CA THR A 97 -7.80 2.69 -0.06
C THR A 97 -7.83 1.25 -0.51
N THR A 98 -8.18 0.36 0.42
CA THR A 98 -8.44 -1.04 0.10
C THR A 98 -9.74 -1.11 -0.69
N SER A 99 -9.70 -0.69 -1.95
CA SER A 99 -10.59 -1.25 -2.92
C SER A 99 -10.29 -2.73 -2.96
N ARG A 100 -11.18 -3.55 -2.42
CA ARG A 100 -11.10 -4.98 -2.63
C ARG A 100 -11.28 -5.16 -4.14
N LEU A 101 -10.18 -5.17 -4.90
CA LEU A 101 -10.18 -5.72 -6.26
C LEU A 101 -10.59 -7.16 -6.04
N ARG A 102 -11.87 -7.42 -6.28
CA ARG A 102 -12.46 -8.74 -6.15
C ARG A 102 -12.05 -9.52 -7.39
N THR A 103 -10.75 -9.63 -7.65
CA THR A 103 -10.22 -10.66 -8.54
C THR A 103 -10.30 -11.95 -7.73
N VAL A 104 -11.48 -12.55 -7.71
CA VAL A 104 -11.62 -13.96 -7.36
C VAL A 104 -10.91 -14.73 -8.47
N ARG A 105 -9.59 -14.81 -8.41
CA ARG A 105 -8.90 -15.97 -8.96
C ARG A 105 -9.25 -17.11 -8.03
N LYS A 106 -10.39 -17.74 -8.33
CA LYS A 106 -10.74 -19.05 -7.80
C LYS A 106 -9.60 -19.94 -8.26
N CYS A 107 -8.64 -20.23 -7.38
CA CYS A 107 -7.74 -21.36 -7.57
C CYS A 107 -8.66 -22.58 -7.64
N ARG A 108 -9.04 -22.97 -8.86
CA ARG A 108 -9.78 -24.19 -9.12
C ARG A 108 -8.79 -25.31 -8.84
N LEU A 109 -8.79 -25.81 -7.62
CA LEU A 109 -8.10 -27.05 -7.28
C LEU A 109 -8.63 -28.15 -8.22
N PRO A 110 -7.76 -28.94 -8.88
CA PRO A 110 -8.21 -30.05 -9.69
C PRO A 110 -8.89 -31.08 -8.79
N GLY A 111 -10.04 -31.56 -9.26
CA GLY A 111 -11.00 -32.34 -8.47
C GLY A 111 -10.37 -33.53 -7.75
N ARG A 112 -10.67 -33.65 -6.44
CA ARG A 112 -10.62 -34.92 -5.74
C ARG A 112 -12.01 -35.53 -5.73
N ARG A 113 -12.09 -36.74 -6.30
CA ARG A 113 -13.26 -37.60 -6.38
C ARG A 113 -13.83 -37.92 -5.00
N ALA A 114 -15.12 -38.20 -5.00
CA ALA A 114 -15.95 -38.52 -3.85
C ALA A 114 -15.49 -39.77 -3.06
N GLY A 115 -15.70 -39.69 -1.74
CA GLY A 115 -16.25 -40.78 -0.90
C GLY A 115 -15.30 -41.85 -0.35
N THR A 116 -15.01 -41.78 0.94
CA THR A 116 -14.91 -42.97 1.82
C THR A 116 -15.58 -42.68 3.17
N PRO A 117 -16.19 -43.69 3.82
CA PRO A 117 -17.16 -43.47 4.90
C PRO A 117 -16.51 -43.11 6.24
N ARG A 118 -17.28 -42.30 6.98
CA ARG A 118 -17.06 -41.76 8.33
C ARG A 118 -16.69 -42.87 9.34
N ARG A 119 -15.45 -42.92 9.84
CA ARG A 119 -15.14 -43.64 11.08
C ARG A 119 -15.47 -42.74 12.27
N ARG A 120 -16.36 -43.25 13.14
CA ARG A 120 -16.77 -42.62 14.41
C ARG A 120 -15.55 -42.43 15.31
N GLY A 121 -15.50 -41.27 15.98
CA GLY A 121 -14.43 -40.88 16.86
C GLY A 121 -14.36 -41.73 18.13
N THR A 122 -13.14 -41.85 18.66
CA THR A 122 -12.90 -42.22 20.05
C THR A 122 -12.17 -41.06 20.72
N ASN A 123 -12.81 -40.48 21.72
CA ASN A 123 -12.31 -39.35 22.51
C ASN A 123 -10.92 -39.65 23.10
N SER A 124 -10.00 -38.72 22.89
CA SER A 124 -8.63 -38.67 23.41
C SER A 124 -8.55 -38.39 24.92
N ARG A 125 -9.51 -38.86 25.72
CA ARG A 125 -9.57 -38.63 27.17
C ARG A 125 -9.19 -39.82 28.06
N THR A 126 -8.98 -41.00 27.50
CA THR A 126 -8.58 -42.22 28.27
C THR A 126 -7.13 -42.66 28.07
N LYS A 127 -6.36 -41.98 27.20
CA LYS A 127 -4.95 -42.34 26.95
C LYS A 127 -3.94 -41.79 27.98
N TRP A 128 -4.30 -40.80 28.78
CA TRP A 128 -3.42 -40.26 29.83
C TRP A 128 -3.43 -41.11 31.10
N ALA A 129 -4.58 -41.68 31.50
CA ALA A 129 -4.68 -42.43 32.75
C ALA A 129 -3.95 -43.79 32.73
N ALA A 130 -3.84 -44.44 31.56
CA ALA A 130 -3.17 -45.74 31.44
C ALA A 130 -1.64 -45.66 31.47
N ASN A 131 -1.04 -44.51 31.13
CA ASN A 131 0.43 -44.34 31.14
C ASN A 131 0.99 -43.91 32.50
N CYS A 132 0.18 -43.34 33.40
CA CYS A 132 0.66 -42.98 34.74
C CYS A 132 0.72 -44.19 35.70
N ALA A 133 -0.10 -45.23 35.51
CA ALA A 133 -0.11 -46.41 36.38
C ALA A 133 1.06 -47.39 36.14
N LEU A 134 1.75 -47.32 34.99
CA LEU A 134 2.88 -48.20 34.68
C LEU A 134 4.25 -47.64 35.12
N ALA A 135 4.31 -46.39 35.60
CA ALA A 135 5.55 -45.71 35.98
C ALA A 135 5.85 -45.71 37.49
N ILE A 136 4.92 -46.18 38.34
CA ILE A 136 5.07 -46.17 39.82
C ILE A 136 5.43 -47.57 40.38
N GLY A 137 5.41 -48.64 39.56
CA GLY A 137 5.65 -50.02 40.00
C GLY A 137 7.07 -50.59 39.83
N ARG A 138 8.08 -49.78 39.51
CA ARG A 138 9.48 -50.24 39.30
C ARG A 138 10.52 -49.50 40.16
N ALA A 139 10.19 -49.28 41.43
CA ALA A 139 11.13 -48.78 42.43
C ALA A 139 10.84 -49.40 43.81
N SER A 140 10.94 -50.72 43.91
CA SER A 140 11.07 -51.47 45.17
C SER A 140 11.43 -52.93 44.88
N VAL A 141 12.72 -53.18 44.61
CA VAL A 141 13.49 -54.33 45.12
C VAL A 141 14.91 -53.81 45.33
#